data_AF-A0A1N7FFD2-F1
#
_entry.id   AF-A0A1N7FFD2-F1
#
_cell.length_a   1.000
_cell.length_b   1.000
_cell.length_c   1.000
_cell.angle_alpha   90.00
_cell.angle_beta   90.00
_cell.angle_gamma   90.00
#
_symmetry.space_group_name_H-M   'P 1'
#
loop_
_entity.id
_entity.type
_entity.pdbx_description
1 polymer ?
#
loop_
_entity_poly.entity_id
_entity_poly.type
_entity_poly.pdbx_seq_one_letter_code
_entity_poly.pdbx_strand_id
1 'polypeptide(L)'
;MPEDEGERGRVANERLDALLTELGWTKRGKSNVDVPCTSGVHANRTKGHGVDSYFTYDSPFHNLERGVFVESKIRKWENINRDDLRDSMTQTLQTVECVPESDKFEEHLNGYEQRNYNAGVVGIWSSDNFHEADFQGYVSDVGIHRKERGTYEIAVLGNRELNKLARLAKEYNRLKNDYNNDSDEVYFYYPSMADKPFPDKQDSLALEALLSDLIFVQIKRASGYDRENTPTGFERVNVIFYFGDFTLDSLEVVFKALVEYNLLDVEEVLIYYDNEHLDRGIQDIESAKAQFANTIIPDNGEIVEDKEIPKFDFDTLPSVTYDNYTEGLRGDDNA
;
A
#
# COMPACT_ATOMS: atom_id res chain seq x y z
N MET A 1 -5.68 -26.23 -18.95
CA MET A 1 -5.20 -26.18 -20.35
C MET A 1 -4.41 -24.89 -20.54
N PRO A 2 -3.51 -24.77 -21.54
CA PRO A 2 -2.71 -23.55 -21.76
C PRO A 2 -3.56 -22.27 -21.90
N GLU A 3 -4.77 -22.41 -22.43
CA GLU A 3 -5.75 -21.32 -22.57
C GLU A 3 -6.25 -20.81 -21.20
N ASP A 4 -6.42 -21.71 -20.21
CA ASP A 4 -6.81 -21.37 -18.84
C ASP A 4 -5.68 -20.65 -18.08
N GLU A 5 -4.41 -20.91 -18.43
CA GLU A 5 -3.26 -20.24 -17.80
C GLU A 5 -3.11 -18.79 -18.26
N GLY A 6 -3.36 -18.53 -19.55
CA GLY A 6 -3.38 -17.17 -20.09
C GLY A 6 -4.50 -16.32 -19.50
N GLU A 7 -5.71 -16.90 -19.35
CA GLU A 7 -6.83 -16.22 -18.73
C GLU A 7 -6.59 -15.95 -17.23
N ARG A 8 -6.04 -16.92 -16.49
CA ARG A 8 -5.68 -16.73 -15.07
C ARG A 8 -4.62 -15.66 -14.88
N GLY A 9 -3.61 -15.60 -15.74
CA GLY A 9 -2.60 -14.54 -15.70
C GLY A 9 -3.21 -13.15 -15.90
N ARG A 10 -4.08 -13.02 -16.91
CA ARG A 10 -4.81 -11.77 -17.16
C ARG A 10 -5.66 -11.36 -15.95
N VAL A 11 -6.45 -12.27 -15.39
CA VAL A 11 -7.30 -11.98 -14.22
C VAL A 11 -6.45 -11.58 -13.01
N ALA A 12 -5.31 -12.24 -12.78
CA ALA A 12 -4.40 -11.90 -11.69
C ALA A 12 -3.89 -10.46 -11.78
N ASN A 13 -3.47 -10.05 -12.98
CA ASN A 13 -2.98 -8.70 -13.25
C ASN A 13 -4.10 -7.67 -13.13
N GLU A 14 -5.26 -7.91 -13.74
CA GLU A 14 -6.40 -6.99 -13.67
C GLU A 14 -6.88 -6.73 -12.23
N ARG A 15 -6.86 -7.76 -11.36
CA ARG A 15 -7.22 -7.57 -9.95
C ARG A 15 -6.21 -6.70 -9.21
N LEU A 16 -4.91 -6.93 -9.42
CA LEU A 16 -3.87 -6.15 -8.75
C LEU A 16 -3.84 -4.72 -9.27
N ASP A 17 -4.02 -4.54 -10.58
CA ASP A 17 -4.13 -3.23 -11.22
C ASP A 17 -5.28 -2.41 -10.63
N ALA A 18 -6.46 -3.02 -10.50
CA ALA A 18 -7.64 -2.35 -9.91
C ALA A 18 -7.37 -1.90 -8.47
N LEU A 19 -6.77 -2.78 -7.66
CA LEU A 19 -6.42 -2.45 -6.28
C LEU A 19 -5.41 -1.31 -6.17
N LEU A 20 -4.33 -1.34 -6.97
CA LEU A 20 -3.32 -0.28 -6.95
C LEU A 20 -3.88 1.06 -7.43
N THR A 21 -4.82 1.02 -8.39
CA THR A 21 -5.52 2.23 -8.85
C THR A 21 -6.37 2.84 -7.74
N GLU A 22 -7.11 2.03 -6.98
CA GLU A 22 -7.87 2.48 -5.80
C GLU A 22 -6.98 3.08 -4.70
N LEU A 23 -5.70 2.70 -4.65
CA LEU A 23 -4.68 3.23 -3.75
C LEU A 23 -3.94 4.45 -4.35
N GLY A 24 -4.48 5.04 -5.42
CA GLY A 24 -4.01 6.29 -6.02
C GLY A 24 -2.88 6.13 -7.05
N TRP A 25 -2.54 4.91 -7.48
CA TRP A 25 -1.52 4.71 -8.49
C TRP A 25 -2.10 4.93 -9.89
N THR A 26 -1.32 5.54 -10.78
CA THR A 26 -1.74 5.76 -12.16
C THR A 26 -1.15 4.69 -13.08
N LYS A 27 -2.01 3.86 -13.66
CA LYS A 27 -1.58 2.91 -14.70
C LYS A 27 -1.15 3.66 -15.96
N ARG A 28 -0.01 3.30 -16.53
CA ARG A 28 0.50 3.91 -17.75
C ARG A 28 0.52 2.92 -18.91
N GLY A 29 0.11 3.40 -20.08
CA GLY A 29 0.08 2.61 -21.30
C GLY A 29 -0.90 1.42 -21.25
N LYS A 30 -0.69 0.46 -22.16
CA LYS A 30 -1.48 -0.77 -22.22
C LYS A 30 -0.80 -1.87 -21.40
N SER A 31 -1.59 -2.84 -20.93
CA SER A 31 -1.05 -4.08 -20.35
C SER A 31 -0.45 -4.99 -21.40
N ASN A 32 0.43 -5.90 -20.94
CA ASN A 32 1.05 -6.97 -21.73
C ASN A 32 1.84 -6.44 -22.93
N VAL A 33 2.68 -5.43 -22.70
CA VAL A 33 3.55 -4.86 -23.74
C VAL A 33 4.87 -5.63 -23.79
N ASP A 34 5.19 -6.17 -24.96
CA ASP A 34 6.49 -6.79 -25.21
C ASP A 34 7.54 -5.72 -25.52
N VAL A 35 8.48 -5.54 -24.59
CA VAL A 35 9.60 -4.62 -24.70
C VAL A 35 10.88 -5.38 -25.07
N PRO A 36 11.58 -5.03 -26.16
CA PRO A 36 12.83 -5.70 -26.52
C PRO A 36 13.88 -5.49 -25.44
N CYS A 37 14.68 -6.52 -25.16
CA CYS A 37 15.85 -6.36 -24.30
C CYS A 37 16.96 -5.73 -25.14
N THR A 38 17.19 -4.43 -24.96
CA THR A 38 18.29 -3.68 -25.61
C THR A 38 19.53 -3.57 -24.74
N SER A 39 19.45 -4.04 -23.49
CA SER A 39 20.52 -3.89 -22.51
C SER A 39 21.74 -4.75 -22.83
N GLY A 40 22.93 -4.13 -22.80
CA GLY A 40 24.20 -4.83 -22.95
C GLY A 40 24.47 -5.85 -21.83
N VAL A 41 23.82 -5.73 -20.67
CA VAL A 41 23.97 -6.65 -19.53
C VAL A 41 23.32 -8.01 -19.81
N HIS A 42 22.29 -8.03 -20.65
CA HIS A 42 21.58 -9.25 -21.06
C HIS A 42 21.78 -9.53 -22.55
N ALA A 43 22.99 -9.29 -23.08
CA ALA A 43 23.33 -9.44 -24.49
C ALA A 43 23.01 -10.84 -25.10
N ASN A 44 22.94 -11.88 -24.27
CA ASN A 44 22.60 -13.25 -24.70
C ASN A 44 21.08 -13.53 -24.73
N ARG A 45 20.25 -12.59 -24.27
CA ARG A 45 18.79 -12.75 -24.24
C ARG A 45 18.22 -12.34 -25.59
N THR A 46 17.64 -13.29 -26.30
CA THR A 46 17.03 -13.08 -27.62
C THR A 46 15.53 -12.77 -27.55
N LYS A 47 14.90 -12.98 -26.38
CA LYS A 47 13.47 -12.70 -26.13
C LYS A 47 13.32 -11.41 -25.31
N GLY A 48 12.31 -10.61 -25.65
CA GLY A 48 11.97 -9.41 -24.89
C GLY A 48 11.52 -9.68 -23.45
N HIS A 49 11.10 -8.61 -22.80
CA HIS A 49 10.42 -8.61 -21.51
C HIS A 49 8.93 -8.35 -21.77
N GLY A 50 8.08 -9.26 -21.29
CA GLY A 50 6.66 -8.97 -21.19
C GLY A 50 6.46 -8.06 -19.98
N VAL A 51 5.91 -6.87 -20.20
CA VAL A 51 5.48 -5.96 -19.14
C VAL A 51 3.98 -6.13 -18.95
N ASP A 52 3.59 -6.81 -17.88
CA ASP A 52 2.19 -7.06 -17.54
C ASP A 52 1.46 -5.75 -17.25
N SER A 53 2.01 -4.94 -16.33
CA SER A 53 1.55 -3.59 -16.01
C SER A 53 2.71 -2.68 -15.59
N TYR A 54 2.55 -1.38 -15.86
CA TYR A 54 3.45 -0.33 -15.39
C TYR A 54 2.61 0.80 -14.77
N PHE A 55 2.96 1.17 -13.55
CA PHE A 55 2.29 2.19 -12.77
C PHE A 55 3.24 3.31 -12.40
N THR A 56 2.68 4.48 -12.14
CA THR A 56 3.42 5.60 -11.57
C THR A 56 2.65 6.23 -10.42
N TYR A 57 3.38 6.79 -9.47
CA TYR A 57 2.80 7.55 -8.36
C TYR A 57 3.80 8.59 -7.84
N ASP A 58 3.29 9.64 -7.22
CA ASP A 58 4.11 10.68 -6.59
C ASP A 58 4.71 10.14 -5.30
N SER A 59 6.02 9.90 -5.33
CA SER A 59 6.71 9.26 -4.22
C SER A 59 7.06 10.27 -3.14
N PRO A 60 6.63 10.07 -1.89
CA PRO A 60 7.03 10.95 -0.81
C PRO A 60 8.55 10.87 -0.52
N PHE A 61 9.23 9.78 -0.87
CA PHE A 61 10.65 9.60 -0.50
C PHE A 61 11.63 9.96 -1.62
N HIS A 62 11.14 10.44 -2.77
CA HIS A 62 11.97 10.69 -3.94
C HIS A 62 11.55 11.99 -4.66
N ASN A 63 12.50 12.64 -5.32
CA ASN A 63 12.24 13.93 -6.00
C ASN A 63 11.53 13.81 -7.35
N LEU A 64 11.33 12.59 -7.86
CA LEU A 64 10.62 12.32 -9.11
C LEU A 64 9.52 11.30 -8.85
N GLU A 65 8.46 11.36 -9.65
CA GLU A 65 7.44 10.31 -9.74
C GLU A 65 8.14 8.95 -9.85
N ARG A 66 7.63 7.96 -9.12
CA ARG A 66 8.22 6.62 -9.11
C ARG A 66 7.48 5.75 -10.11
N GLY A 67 8.23 5.12 -11.02
CA GLY A 67 7.74 4.09 -11.92
C GLY A 67 7.87 2.71 -11.28
N VAL A 68 6.80 1.92 -11.35
CA VAL A 68 6.72 0.59 -10.74
C VAL A 68 6.25 -0.44 -11.75
N PHE A 69 7.02 -1.49 -11.94
CA PHE A 69 6.64 -2.65 -12.76
C PHE A 69 5.85 -3.65 -11.93
N VAL A 70 4.68 -4.08 -12.42
CA VAL A 70 3.76 -4.92 -11.66
C VAL A 70 3.55 -6.25 -12.38
N GLU A 71 3.70 -7.33 -11.63
CA GLU A 71 3.45 -8.70 -12.07
C GLU A 71 2.58 -9.42 -11.01
N SER A 72 1.55 -10.16 -11.45
CA SER A 72 0.65 -10.88 -10.55
C SER A 72 0.40 -12.31 -11.01
N LYS A 73 0.32 -13.26 -10.07
CA LYS A 73 0.03 -14.67 -10.33
C LYS A 73 -1.08 -15.17 -9.42
N ILE A 74 -2.03 -15.89 -10.01
CA ILE A 74 -2.95 -16.76 -9.27
C ILE A 74 -2.43 -18.20 -9.34
N ARG A 75 -2.33 -18.86 -8.19
CA ARG A 75 -1.81 -20.23 -8.02
C ARG A 75 -2.64 -20.98 -6.98
N LYS A 76 -2.48 -22.31 -6.94
CA LYS A 76 -2.84 -23.09 -5.75
C LYS A 76 -1.65 -23.15 -4.81
N TRP A 77 -1.90 -23.24 -3.50
CA TRP A 77 -0.84 -23.29 -2.49
C TRP A 77 0.26 -24.32 -2.78
N GLU A 78 -0.12 -25.52 -3.19
CA GLU A 78 0.81 -26.61 -3.50
C GLU A 78 1.86 -26.25 -4.57
N ASN A 79 1.57 -25.22 -5.39
CA ASN A 79 2.46 -24.73 -6.44
C ASN A 79 3.22 -23.45 -6.04
N ILE A 80 2.92 -22.87 -4.88
CA ILE A 80 3.65 -21.72 -4.34
C ILE A 80 4.82 -22.26 -3.51
N ASN A 81 6.03 -21.98 -3.96
CA ASN A 81 7.25 -22.40 -3.28
C ASN A 81 8.37 -21.39 -3.54
N ARG A 82 9.49 -21.57 -2.84
CA ARG A 82 10.65 -20.67 -2.94
C ARG A 82 11.16 -20.48 -4.38
N ASP A 83 11.17 -21.54 -5.19
CA ASP A 83 11.72 -21.44 -6.55
C ASP A 83 10.74 -20.69 -7.48
N ASP A 84 9.43 -20.88 -7.33
CA ASP A 84 8.39 -20.08 -8.03
C ASP A 84 8.51 -18.58 -7.68
N LEU A 85 8.63 -18.25 -6.39
CA LEU A 85 8.84 -16.85 -5.96
C LEU A 85 10.15 -16.27 -6.49
N ARG A 86 11.25 -17.04 -6.46
CA ARG A 86 12.54 -16.61 -7.01
C ARG A 86 12.42 -16.29 -8.49
N ASP A 87 11.72 -17.10 -9.26
CA ASP A 87 11.54 -16.90 -10.69
C ASP A 87 10.74 -15.63 -10.97
N SER A 88 9.61 -15.41 -10.28
CA SER A 88 8.81 -14.17 -10.41
C SER A 88 9.60 -12.92 -10.02
N MET A 89 10.29 -12.93 -8.88
CA MET A 89 11.10 -11.79 -8.45
C MET A 89 12.29 -11.54 -9.38
N THR A 90 12.94 -12.59 -9.90
CA THR A 90 14.05 -12.46 -10.86
C THR A 90 13.55 -11.90 -12.19
N GLN A 91 12.39 -12.34 -12.67
CA GLN A 91 11.76 -11.81 -13.87
C GLN A 91 11.45 -10.32 -13.70
N THR A 92 10.78 -9.95 -12.61
CA THR A 92 10.48 -8.55 -12.30
C THR A 92 11.74 -7.71 -12.21
N LEU A 93 12.77 -8.18 -11.50
CA LEU A 93 14.05 -7.47 -11.42
C LEU A 93 14.66 -7.24 -12.81
N GLN A 94 14.72 -8.28 -13.65
CA GLN A 94 15.27 -8.14 -15.01
C GLN A 94 14.46 -7.14 -15.86
N THR A 95 13.14 -7.07 -15.66
CA THR A 95 12.27 -6.08 -16.30
C THR A 95 12.63 -4.67 -15.83
N VAL A 96 12.72 -4.45 -14.52
CA VAL A 96 13.11 -3.16 -13.92
C VAL A 96 14.49 -2.71 -14.42
N GLU A 97 15.44 -3.63 -14.60
CA GLU A 97 16.79 -3.33 -15.10
C GLU A 97 16.84 -2.91 -16.57
N CYS A 98 16.03 -3.54 -17.43
CA CYS A 98 16.22 -3.48 -18.89
C CYS A 98 15.17 -2.66 -19.62
N VAL A 99 13.92 -2.71 -19.17
CA VAL A 99 12.81 -2.05 -19.87
C VAL A 99 13.02 -0.54 -19.97
N PRO A 100 13.50 0.16 -18.94
CA PRO A 100 13.79 1.59 -19.03
C PRO A 100 14.84 1.99 -20.08
N GLU A 101 15.67 1.06 -20.58
CA GLU A 101 16.69 1.34 -21.61
C GLU A 101 16.15 1.24 -23.04
N SER A 102 14.88 0.89 -23.23
CA SER A 102 14.29 0.67 -24.55
C SER A 102 13.43 1.84 -24.98
N ASP A 103 13.63 2.33 -26.21
CA ASP A 103 12.76 3.36 -26.82
C ASP A 103 11.27 2.98 -26.80
N LYS A 104 10.94 1.69 -26.96
CA LYS A 104 9.55 1.22 -26.86
C LYS A 104 8.91 1.45 -25.49
N PHE A 105 9.69 1.43 -24.42
CA PHE A 105 9.17 1.74 -23.08
C PHE A 105 8.78 3.22 -23.03
N GLU A 106 9.65 4.09 -23.54
CA GLU A 106 9.35 5.51 -23.63
C GLU A 106 8.14 5.80 -24.51
N GLU A 107 8.02 5.15 -25.67
CA GLU A 107 6.91 5.35 -26.59
C GLU A 107 5.55 4.85 -26.08
N HIS A 108 5.53 3.72 -25.35
CA HIS A 108 4.27 3.02 -25.04
C HIS A 108 3.86 3.05 -23.58
N LEU A 109 4.80 3.27 -22.66
CA LEU A 109 4.57 3.16 -21.22
C LEU A 109 4.94 4.44 -20.49
N ASN A 110 6.11 5.02 -20.75
CA ASN A 110 6.62 6.12 -19.93
C ASN A 110 6.33 7.52 -20.50
N GLY A 111 6.23 7.67 -21.81
CA GLY A 111 5.95 8.95 -22.46
C GLY A 111 7.10 9.95 -22.42
N TYR A 112 8.36 9.51 -22.35
CA TYR A 112 9.56 10.36 -22.32
C TYR A 112 9.68 11.27 -21.09
N GLU A 113 8.99 10.94 -20.00
CA GLU A 113 9.07 11.68 -18.73
C GLU A 113 10.24 11.19 -17.89
N GLN A 114 10.82 12.05 -17.06
CA GLN A 114 11.89 11.64 -16.14
C GLN A 114 11.31 11.10 -14.84
N ARG A 115 11.55 9.81 -14.56
CA ARG A 115 11.05 9.13 -13.35
C ARG A 115 12.11 8.21 -12.73
N ASN A 116 11.83 7.77 -11.51
CA ASN A 116 12.62 6.74 -10.84
C ASN A 116 12.10 5.33 -11.18
N TYR A 117 12.85 4.55 -11.96
CA TYR A 117 12.46 3.20 -12.41
C TYR A 117 13.13 2.08 -11.60
N ASN A 118 13.17 2.18 -10.29
CA ASN A 118 13.89 1.23 -9.43
C ASN A 118 13.00 0.27 -8.66
N ALA A 119 11.71 0.17 -9.02
CA ALA A 119 10.71 -0.52 -8.21
C ALA A 119 9.90 -1.56 -8.99
N GLY A 120 9.55 -2.64 -8.30
CA GLY A 120 8.60 -3.64 -8.77
C GLY A 120 7.63 -4.12 -7.67
N VAL A 121 6.51 -4.68 -8.09
CA VAL A 121 5.54 -5.37 -7.23
C VAL A 121 5.25 -6.74 -7.82
N VAL A 122 5.35 -7.77 -6.99
CA VAL A 122 4.97 -9.15 -7.31
C VAL A 122 3.80 -9.55 -6.41
N GLY A 123 2.61 -9.70 -6.99
CA GLY A 123 1.43 -10.21 -6.29
C GLY A 123 1.26 -11.71 -6.48
N ILE A 124 1.13 -12.46 -5.39
CA ILE A 124 0.89 -13.91 -5.41
C ILE A 124 -0.40 -14.21 -4.66
N TRP A 125 -1.43 -14.58 -5.40
CA TRP A 125 -2.71 -15.00 -4.83
C TRP A 125 -2.87 -16.52 -4.88
N SER A 126 -2.96 -17.14 -3.72
CA SER A 126 -3.42 -18.52 -3.58
C SER A 126 -4.94 -18.57 -3.68
N SER A 127 -5.46 -19.34 -4.64
CA SER A 127 -6.90 -19.55 -4.87
C SER A 127 -7.56 -20.53 -3.89
N ASP A 128 -6.77 -21.18 -3.04
CA ASP A 128 -7.24 -22.15 -2.05
C ASP A 128 -6.70 -21.81 -0.65
N ASN A 129 -6.07 -22.76 0.03
CA ASN A 129 -5.47 -22.49 1.34
C ASN A 129 -4.26 -21.56 1.16
N PHE A 130 -3.89 -20.83 2.20
CA PHE A 130 -2.70 -20.01 2.18
C PHE A 130 -2.03 -20.08 3.56
N HIS A 131 -0.75 -20.44 3.58
CA HIS A 131 0.01 -20.58 4.81
C HIS A 131 1.00 -19.43 4.92
N GLU A 132 0.58 -18.37 5.61
CA GLU A 132 1.31 -17.10 5.74
C GLU A 132 2.76 -17.31 6.24
N ALA A 133 2.95 -18.07 7.32
CA ALA A 133 4.28 -18.29 7.90
C ALA A 133 5.24 -18.97 6.91
N ASP A 134 4.75 -19.95 6.14
CA ASP A 134 5.55 -20.63 5.12
C ASP A 134 5.85 -19.68 3.94
N PHE A 135 4.88 -18.86 3.53
CA PHE A 135 5.06 -17.88 2.47
C PHE A 135 6.14 -16.84 2.84
N GLN A 136 6.07 -16.28 4.05
CA GLN A 136 7.09 -15.36 4.55
C GLN A 136 8.46 -16.03 4.66
N GLY A 137 8.48 -17.30 5.10
CA GLY A 137 9.69 -18.13 5.07
C GLY A 137 10.29 -18.21 3.66
N TYR A 138 9.47 -18.53 2.65
CA TYR A 138 9.91 -18.57 1.26
C TYR A 138 10.44 -17.23 0.77
N VAL A 139 9.73 -16.12 1.02
CA VAL A 139 10.17 -14.77 0.61
C VAL A 139 11.53 -14.42 1.24
N SER A 140 11.70 -14.69 2.54
CA SER A 140 12.96 -14.39 3.25
C SER A 140 14.15 -15.22 2.77
N ASP A 141 13.89 -16.45 2.29
CA ASP A 141 14.90 -17.38 1.79
C ASP A 141 15.26 -17.17 0.30
N VAL A 142 14.53 -16.31 -0.41
CA VAL A 142 14.81 -16.01 -1.83
C VAL A 142 16.09 -15.17 -1.94
N GLY A 143 17.22 -15.87 -2.11
CA GLY A 143 18.50 -15.23 -2.44
C GLY A 143 18.55 -14.75 -3.89
N ILE A 144 18.22 -13.48 -4.14
CA ILE A 144 18.48 -12.82 -5.42
C ILE A 144 19.89 -12.24 -5.38
N HIS A 145 20.73 -12.70 -6.30
CA HIS A 145 22.12 -12.26 -6.35
C HIS A 145 22.18 -10.80 -6.80
N ARG A 146 23.00 -10.00 -6.09
CA ARG A 146 23.23 -8.59 -6.41
C ARG A 146 23.56 -8.42 -7.89
N LYS A 147 22.87 -7.47 -8.50
CA LYS A 147 23.15 -7.02 -9.85
C LYS A 147 24.14 -5.87 -9.84
N GLU A 148 24.84 -5.68 -10.95
CA GLU A 148 25.93 -4.71 -11.07
C GLU A 148 25.45 -3.25 -11.10
N ARG A 149 24.14 -2.99 -11.23
CA ARG A 149 23.59 -1.65 -11.44
C ARG A 149 22.58 -1.28 -10.36
N GLY A 150 22.96 -0.40 -9.44
CA GLY A 150 22.02 0.29 -8.55
C GLY A 150 21.35 -0.58 -7.47
N THR A 151 20.42 0.05 -6.77
CA THR A 151 19.58 -0.56 -5.74
C THR A 151 18.15 -0.59 -6.25
N TYR A 152 17.56 -1.78 -6.24
CA TYR A 152 16.19 -2.04 -6.67
C TYR A 152 15.35 -2.53 -5.50
N GLU A 153 14.08 -2.19 -5.51
CA GLU A 153 13.11 -2.60 -4.51
C GLU A 153 11.99 -3.40 -5.16
N ILE A 154 11.69 -4.57 -4.61
CA ILE A 154 10.59 -5.42 -5.08
C ILE A 154 9.73 -5.76 -3.88
N ALA A 155 8.50 -5.25 -3.86
CA ALA A 155 7.51 -5.65 -2.88
C ALA A 155 6.86 -6.97 -3.32
N VAL A 156 6.80 -7.94 -2.42
CA VAL A 156 6.15 -9.23 -2.67
C VAL A 156 4.92 -9.33 -1.77
N LEU A 157 3.75 -9.50 -2.38
CA LEU A 157 2.46 -9.45 -1.69
C LEU A 157 1.80 -10.83 -1.73
N GLY A 158 1.59 -11.45 -0.57
CA GLY A 158 0.82 -12.69 -0.43
C GLY A 158 -0.66 -12.41 -0.18
N ASN A 159 -1.45 -13.46 0.09
CA ASN A 159 -2.89 -13.27 0.37
C ASN A 159 -3.13 -12.34 1.57
N ARG A 160 -2.28 -12.39 2.60
CA ARG A 160 -2.39 -11.49 3.76
C ARG A 160 -2.28 -10.04 3.33
N GLU A 161 -1.19 -9.66 2.66
CA GLU A 161 -0.98 -8.28 2.21
C GLU A 161 -2.04 -7.84 1.21
N LEU A 162 -2.45 -8.71 0.29
CA LEU A 162 -3.48 -8.38 -0.69
C LEU A 162 -4.85 -8.13 -0.03
N ASN A 163 -5.24 -8.94 0.95
CA ASN A 163 -6.46 -8.73 1.73
C ASN A 163 -6.36 -7.44 2.56
N LYS A 164 -5.22 -7.22 3.23
CA LYS A 164 -4.91 -6.02 4.00
C LYS A 164 -5.15 -4.76 3.16
N LEU A 165 -4.54 -4.73 1.97
CA LEU A 165 -4.65 -3.61 1.04
C LEU A 165 -6.05 -3.44 0.48
N ALA A 166 -6.81 -4.52 0.25
CA ALA A 166 -8.21 -4.43 -0.18
C ALA A 166 -9.10 -3.77 0.89
N ARG A 167 -8.88 -4.10 2.17
CA ARG A 167 -9.60 -3.48 3.30
C ARG A 167 -9.21 -2.02 3.47
N LEU A 168 -7.92 -1.72 3.36
CA LEU A 168 -7.40 -0.35 3.35
C LEU A 168 -8.05 0.47 2.24
N ALA A 169 -7.99 -0.01 0.99
CA ALA A 169 -8.51 0.69 -0.17
C ALA A 169 -10.02 0.98 -0.02
N LYS A 170 -10.79 -0.04 0.37
CA LYS A 170 -12.23 0.11 0.62
C LYS A 170 -12.53 1.18 1.65
N GLU A 171 -11.82 1.15 2.78
CA GLU A 171 -12.06 2.08 3.89
C GLU A 171 -11.56 3.49 3.57
N TYR A 172 -10.38 3.61 2.95
CA TYR A 172 -9.84 4.88 2.48
C TYR A 172 -10.77 5.55 1.46
N ASN A 173 -11.29 4.81 0.49
CA ASN A 173 -12.24 5.35 -0.49
C ASN A 173 -13.60 5.67 0.14
N ARG A 174 -14.04 4.94 1.18
CA ARG A 174 -15.20 5.35 1.98
C ARG A 174 -14.94 6.71 2.65
N LEU A 175 -13.80 6.89 3.31
CA LEU A 175 -13.43 8.16 3.93
C LEU A 175 -13.36 9.30 2.91
N LYS A 176 -12.74 9.07 1.75
CA LYS A 176 -12.72 10.07 0.65
C LYS A 176 -14.13 10.46 0.19
N ASN A 177 -15.05 9.50 0.13
CA ASN A 177 -16.44 9.76 -0.25
C ASN A 177 -17.23 10.48 0.84
N ASP A 178 -17.00 10.15 2.11
CA ASP A 178 -17.65 10.80 3.25
C ASP A 178 -17.16 12.25 3.45
N TYR A 179 -15.91 12.52 3.06
CA TYR A 179 -15.26 13.83 3.14
C TYR A 179 -14.90 14.36 1.74
N ASN A 180 -15.91 14.53 0.89
CA ASN A 180 -15.77 14.95 -0.51
C ASN A 180 -16.23 16.39 -0.80
N ASN A 181 -16.45 17.20 0.24
CA ASN A 181 -16.81 18.61 0.04
C ASN A 181 -15.59 19.40 -0.49
N ASP A 182 -15.83 20.52 -1.19
CA ASP A 182 -14.77 21.37 -1.78
C ASP A 182 -13.71 21.88 -0.76
N SER A 183 -14.02 21.84 0.53
CA SER A 183 -13.14 22.31 1.62
C SER A 183 -12.51 21.18 2.42
N ASP A 184 -12.92 19.94 2.17
CA ASP A 184 -12.41 18.77 2.86
C ASP A 184 -11.27 18.14 2.06
N GLU A 185 -10.29 17.58 2.75
CA GLU A 185 -9.15 16.90 2.15
C GLU A 185 -8.90 15.59 2.90
N VAL A 186 -8.71 14.49 2.17
CA VAL A 186 -8.30 13.19 2.71
C VAL A 186 -7.10 12.71 1.92
N TYR A 187 -5.98 12.46 2.60
CA TYR A 187 -4.73 12.05 1.96
C TYR A 187 -3.93 11.12 2.85
N PHE A 188 -3.08 10.29 2.22
CA PHE A 188 -2.01 9.60 2.91
C PHE A 188 -1.01 10.63 3.44
N TYR A 189 -0.67 10.48 4.71
CA TYR A 189 0.25 11.36 5.41
C TYR A 189 1.56 10.65 5.65
N TYR A 190 2.66 11.24 5.20
CA TYR A 190 4.00 10.73 5.44
C TYR A 190 4.71 11.70 6.38
N PRO A 191 4.94 11.31 7.65
CA PRO A 191 5.52 12.22 8.62
C PRO A 191 6.97 12.59 8.28
N SER A 192 7.46 13.65 8.91
CA SER A 192 8.88 13.98 8.88
C SER A 192 9.70 12.83 9.47
N MET A 193 10.79 12.49 8.80
CA MET A 193 11.79 11.50 9.24
C MET A 193 13.18 12.13 9.21
N ALA A 194 14.18 11.47 9.80
CA ALA A 194 15.56 11.99 9.85
C ALA A 194 16.10 12.38 8.47
N ASP A 195 15.82 11.58 7.45
CA ASP A 195 16.27 11.81 6.06
C ASP A 195 15.25 12.60 5.22
N LYS A 196 14.08 12.93 5.80
CA LYS A 196 13.04 13.74 5.17
C LYS A 196 12.46 14.73 6.21
N PRO A 197 13.05 15.92 6.36
CA PRO A 197 12.73 16.80 7.49
C PRO A 197 11.32 17.43 7.43
N PHE A 198 10.60 17.29 6.32
CA PHE A 198 9.25 17.83 6.15
C PHE A 198 8.23 16.72 5.89
N PRO A 199 7.03 16.81 6.49
CA PRO A 199 5.98 15.86 6.20
C PRO A 199 5.43 16.10 4.80
N ASP A 200 4.70 15.12 4.30
CA ASP A 200 4.19 15.15 2.93
C ASP A 200 2.82 14.50 2.85
N LYS A 201 2.04 14.99 1.88
CA LYS A 201 0.65 14.63 1.67
C LYS A 201 0.54 14.07 0.27
N GLN A 202 0.04 12.86 0.15
CA GLN A 202 -0.10 12.22 -1.15
C GLN A 202 -1.49 11.64 -1.30
N ASP A 203 -2.03 11.73 -2.52
CA ASP A 203 -3.25 11.02 -2.88
C ASP A 203 -3.00 9.51 -3.05
N SER A 204 -1.73 9.11 -3.13
CA SER A 204 -1.29 7.74 -3.40
C SER A 204 -0.53 7.10 -2.24
N LEU A 205 -0.70 5.79 -2.10
CA LEU A 205 0.02 4.98 -1.14
C LEU A 205 1.45 4.68 -1.65
N ALA A 206 2.48 4.94 -0.86
CA ALA A 206 3.86 4.67 -1.24
C ALA A 206 4.14 3.15 -1.28
N LEU A 207 5.11 2.73 -2.10
CA LEU A 207 5.51 1.32 -2.23
C LEU A 207 5.85 0.69 -0.87
N GLU A 208 6.58 1.44 -0.04
CA GLU A 208 7.03 1.04 1.29
C GLU A 208 5.83 0.79 2.22
N ALA A 209 4.76 1.56 2.05
CA ALA A 209 3.56 1.44 2.85
C ALA A 209 2.71 0.21 2.49
N LEU A 210 2.92 -0.41 1.32
CA LEU A 210 2.21 -1.65 0.95
C LEU A 210 2.46 -2.78 1.97
N LEU A 211 3.65 -2.83 2.54
CA LEU A 211 4.07 -3.84 3.53
C LEU A 211 3.97 -3.34 4.98
N SER A 212 3.72 -2.05 5.20
CA SER A 212 3.64 -1.47 6.55
C SER A 212 2.43 -2.00 7.33
N ASP A 213 2.61 -2.18 8.63
CA ASP A 213 1.52 -2.43 9.58
C ASP A 213 0.91 -1.13 10.12
N LEU A 214 1.52 0.02 9.81
CA LEU A 214 1.08 1.33 10.25
C LEU A 214 1.05 2.29 9.05
N ILE A 215 -0.15 2.75 8.69
CA ILE A 215 -0.37 3.69 7.59
C ILE A 215 -1.15 4.87 8.13
N PHE A 216 -0.61 6.07 7.91
CA PHE A 216 -1.20 7.31 8.37
C PHE A 216 -2.01 7.97 7.25
N VAL A 217 -3.22 8.37 7.57
CA VAL A 217 -4.09 9.20 6.74
C VAL A 217 -4.48 10.41 7.58
N GLN A 218 -4.61 11.57 6.96
CA GLN A 218 -5.11 12.76 7.64
C GLN A 218 -6.33 13.28 6.88
N ILE A 219 -7.37 13.57 7.65
CA ILE A 219 -8.57 14.25 7.20
C ILE A 219 -8.45 15.69 7.66
N LYS A 220 -8.61 16.63 6.76
CA LYS A 220 -8.83 18.04 7.07
C LYS A 220 -10.27 18.35 6.70
N ARG A 221 -11.06 18.84 7.64
CA ARG A 221 -12.48 19.17 7.41
C ARG A 221 -12.84 20.56 7.90
N ALA A 222 -13.82 21.20 7.28
CA ALA A 222 -14.29 22.50 7.74
C ALA A 222 -14.95 22.38 9.12
N SER A 223 -14.57 23.24 10.07
CA SER A 223 -15.14 23.28 11.44
C SER A 223 -16.47 24.03 11.51
N GLY A 224 -16.90 24.63 10.40
CA GLY A 224 -18.11 25.44 10.28
C GLY A 224 -18.09 26.28 9.02
N TYR A 225 -19.24 26.84 8.67
CA TYR A 225 -19.41 27.72 7.52
C TYR A 225 -20.10 29.02 7.93
N ASP A 226 -19.66 30.12 7.34
CA ASP A 226 -20.35 31.39 7.49
C ASP A 226 -21.60 31.47 6.58
N ARG A 227 -22.24 32.63 6.54
CA ARG A 227 -23.46 32.84 5.74
C ARG A 227 -23.21 32.82 4.23
N GLU A 228 -21.96 32.94 3.80
CA GLU A 228 -21.54 32.92 2.40
C GLU A 228 -20.98 31.53 2.00
N ASN A 229 -21.16 30.52 2.86
CA ASN A 229 -20.66 29.16 2.69
C ASN A 229 -19.13 29.08 2.60
N THR A 230 -18.43 30.00 3.28
CA THR A 230 -16.97 29.95 3.41
C THR A 230 -16.59 29.25 4.72
N PRO A 231 -15.60 28.33 4.71
CA PRO A 231 -15.11 27.70 5.93
C PRO A 231 -14.64 28.74 6.96
N THR A 232 -15.15 28.64 8.19
CA THR A 232 -14.75 29.54 9.30
C THR A 232 -13.53 29.04 10.05
N GLY A 233 -13.11 27.80 9.80
CA GLY A 233 -11.97 27.13 10.39
C GLY A 233 -11.83 25.71 9.85
N PHE A 234 -10.78 25.02 10.28
CA PHE A 234 -10.52 23.64 9.89
C PHE A 234 -10.13 22.82 11.11
N GLU A 235 -10.63 21.59 11.15
CA GLU A 235 -10.21 20.53 12.07
C GLU A 235 -9.35 19.52 11.31
N ARG A 236 -8.45 18.87 12.03
CA ARG A 236 -7.63 17.76 11.56
C ARG A 236 -7.98 16.51 12.36
N VAL A 237 -8.17 15.41 11.64
CA VAL A 237 -8.33 14.08 12.23
C VAL A 237 -7.24 13.19 11.67
N ASN A 238 -6.48 12.55 12.54
CA ASN A 238 -5.50 11.55 12.14
C ASN A 238 -6.15 10.18 12.13
N VAL A 239 -6.16 9.52 10.98
CA VAL A 239 -6.67 8.17 10.78
C VAL A 239 -5.49 7.22 10.67
N ILE A 240 -5.44 6.23 11.55
CA ILE A 240 -4.36 5.27 11.66
C ILE A 240 -4.89 3.91 11.23
N PHE A 241 -4.44 3.44 10.07
CA PHE A 241 -4.68 2.07 9.65
C PHE A 241 -3.61 1.17 10.25
N TYR A 242 -4.03 0.31 11.18
CA TYR A 242 -3.16 -0.57 11.96
C TYR A 242 -3.44 -2.05 11.67
N PHE A 243 -2.39 -2.79 11.30
CA PHE A 243 -2.47 -4.19 10.86
C PHE A 243 -1.62 -5.16 11.69
N GLY A 244 -1.08 -4.69 12.83
CA GLY A 244 -0.37 -5.55 13.78
C GLY A 244 -1.30 -6.14 14.84
N ASP A 245 -0.69 -6.79 15.84
CA ASP A 245 -1.41 -7.40 16.96
C ASP A 245 -2.13 -6.37 17.81
N PHE A 246 -3.34 -6.69 18.29
CA PHE A 246 -4.12 -5.79 19.13
C PHE A 246 -3.92 -6.09 20.62
N THR A 247 -2.75 -5.73 21.12
CA THR A 247 -2.36 -5.84 22.54
C THR A 247 -2.02 -4.46 23.12
N LEU A 248 -1.98 -4.34 24.45
CA LEU A 248 -1.54 -3.08 25.07
C LEU A 248 -0.13 -2.66 24.62
N ASP A 249 0.82 -3.60 24.57
CA ASP A 249 2.20 -3.35 24.17
C ASP A 249 2.27 -2.83 22.73
N SER A 250 1.49 -3.44 21.83
CA SER A 250 1.36 -2.98 20.45
C SER A 250 0.77 -1.58 20.34
N LEU A 251 -0.28 -1.28 21.10
CA LEU A 251 -0.90 0.05 21.12
C LEU A 251 0.02 1.12 21.72
N GLU A 252 0.87 0.75 22.69
CA GLU A 252 1.93 1.62 23.20
C GLU A 252 2.94 1.97 22.10
N VAL A 253 3.30 1.02 21.23
CA VAL A 253 4.15 1.28 20.05
C VAL A 253 3.46 2.24 19.08
N VAL A 254 2.16 2.05 18.81
CA VAL A 254 1.39 2.98 17.96
C VAL A 254 1.41 4.39 18.56
N PHE A 255 1.13 4.53 19.85
CA PHE A 255 1.14 5.84 20.52
C PHE A 255 2.53 6.50 20.50
N LYS A 256 3.60 5.74 20.75
CA LYS A 256 4.98 6.24 20.63
C LYS A 256 5.28 6.75 19.23
N ALA A 257 4.82 6.06 18.19
CA ALA A 257 4.96 6.54 16.82
C ALA A 257 4.21 7.86 16.60
N LEU A 258 2.99 8.00 17.14
CA LEU A 258 2.24 9.27 17.07
C LEU A 258 2.96 10.42 17.77
N VAL A 259 3.58 10.17 18.93
CA VAL A 259 4.39 11.15 19.65
C VAL A 259 5.63 11.53 18.84
N GLU A 260 6.38 10.53 18.37
CA GLU A 260 7.64 10.72 17.62
C GLU A 260 7.43 11.53 16.34
N TYR A 261 6.32 11.27 15.64
CA TYR A 261 5.96 11.96 14.41
C TYR A 261 5.13 13.23 14.62
N ASN A 262 4.93 13.66 15.88
CA ASN A 262 4.16 14.86 16.24
C ASN A 262 2.73 14.86 15.66
N LEU A 263 2.07 13.68 15.71
CA LEU A 263 0.73 13.42 15.19
C LEU A 263 -0.37 13.56 16.25
N LEU A 264 -0.06 14.14 17.41
CA LEU A 264 -1.03 14.36 18.48
C LEU A 264 -1.61 15.79 18.49
N ASP A 265 -1.09 16.68 17.65
CA ASP A 265 -1.61 18.06 17.49
C ASP A 265 -2.84 18.11 16.57
N VAL A 266 -3.89 17.39 16.95
CA VAL A 266 -5.14 17.21 16.19
C VAL A 266 -6.34 17.16 17.14
N GLU A 267 -7.54 17.24 16.61
CA GLU A 267 -8.78 17.14 17.40
C GLU A 267 -9.08 15.69 17.77
N GLU A 268 -8.78 14.76 16.87
CA GLU A 268 -9.12 13.34 17.01
C GLU A 268 -8.10 12.42 16.33
N VAL A 269 -7.87 11.26 16.93
CA VAL A 269 -7.12 10.13 16.39
C VAL A 269 -8.08 8.94 16.27
N LEU A 270 -8.32 8.49 15.05
CA LEU A 270 -9.13 7.31 14.74
C LEU A 270 -8.21 6.13 14.39
N ILE A 271 -8.25 5.05 15.16
CA ILE A 271 -7.44 3.86 14.90
C ILE A 271 -8.33 2.77 14.29
N TYR A 272 -8.14 2.51 12.99
CA TYR A 272 -8.75 1.40 12.29
C TYR A 272 -7.86 0.16 12.42
N TYR A 273 -8.39 -0.90 13.03
CA TYR A 273 -7.65 -2.14 13.22
C TYR A 273 -8.26 -3.31 12.45
N ASP A 274 -7.41 -4.24 12.03
CA ASP A 274 -7.82 -5.43 11.30
C ASP A 274 -8.25 -6.56 12.25
N ASN A 275 -9.55 -6.81 12.34
CA ASN A 275 -10.11 -7.83 13.23
C ASN A 275 -9.91 -9.28 12.74
N GLU A 276 -9.59 -9.47 11.46
CA GLU A 276 -9.50 -10.81 10.85
C GLU A 276 -8.17 -11.50 11.16
N HIS A 277 -7.17 -10.77 11.66
CA HIS A 277 -5.82 -11.28 11.91
C HIS A 277 -5.40 -11.21 13.38
N LEU A 278 -6.35 -10.90 14.27
CA LEU A 278 -6.08 -10.86 15.70
C LEU A 278 -6.03 -12.26 16.30
N ASP A 279 -4.94 -12.57 17.00
CA ASP A 279 -4.89 -13.71 17.90
C ASP A 279 -5.75 -13.41 19.14
N ARG A 280 -7.00 -13.88 19.10
CA ARG A 280 -7.98 -13.72 20.19
C ARG A 280 -7.62 -14.49 21.46
N GLY A 281 -6.53 -15.27 21.46
CA GLY A 281 -6.04 -16.00 22.62
C GLY A 281 -5.18 -15.18 23.59
N ILE A 282 -4.68 -14.01 23.18
CA ILE A 282 -3.65 -13.26 23.92
C ILE A 282 -4.25 -12.22 24.87
N GLN A 283 -5.16 -11.37 24.40
CA GLN A 283 -5.82 -10.34 25.20
C GLN A 283 -7.19 -10.01 24.59
N ASP A 284 -8.17 -9.72 25.44
CA ASP A 284 -9.46 -9.20 25.00
C ASP A 284 -9.31 -7.76 24.49
N ILE A 285 -9.87 -7.48 23.30
CA ILE A 285 -9.73 -6.20 22.59
C ILE A 285 -10.25 -5.02 23.43
N GLU A 286 -11.40 -5.19 24.09
CA GLU A 286 -11.99 -4.13 24.91
C GLU A 286 -11.14 -3.87 26.15
N SER A 287 -10.56 -4.92 26.73
CA SER A 287 -9.60 -4.81 27.81
C SER A 287 -8.33 -4.06 27.38
N ALA A 288 -7.81 -4.33 26.17
CA ALA A 288 -6.66 -3.61 25.62
C ALA A 288 -6.96 -2.11 25.40
N LYS A 289 -8.11 -1.77 24.80
CA LYS A 289 -8.58 -0.38 24.63
C LYS A 289 -8.71 0.35 25.96
N ALA A 290 -9.33 -0.29 26.96
CA ALA A 290 -9.50 0.29 28.28
C ALA A 290 -8.16 0.52 28.98
N GLN A 291 -7.21 -0.42 28.89
CA GLN A 291 -5.88 -0.25 29.47
C GLN A 291 -5.09 0.85 28.75
N PHE A 292 -5.18 0.92 27.42
CA PHE A 292 -4.56 1.97 26.63
C PHE A 292 -5.03 3.35 27.08
N ALA A 293 -6.36 3.55 27.17
CA ALA A 293 -6.95 4.81 27.58
C ALA A 293 -6.59 5.23 29.03
N ASN A 294 -6.42 4.26 29.94
CA ASN A 294 -6.15 4.55 31.35
C ASN A 294 -4.65 4.60 31.72
N THR A 295 -3.76 4.11 30.86
CA THR A 295 -2.35 3.87 31.22
C THR A 295 -1.36 4.53 30.26
N ILE A 296 -1.71 4.61 28.97
CA ILE A 296 -0.79 5.07 27.92
C ILE A 296 -1.10 6.51 27.52
N ILE A 297 -2.38 6.83 27.33
CA ILE A 297 -2.82 8.20 27.11
C ILE A 297 -2.65 8.95 28.44
N PRO A 298 -1.92 10.07 28.50
CA PRO A 298 -1.88 10.90 29.71
C PRO A 298 -3.32 11.31 30.07
N ASP A 299 -3.66 11.36 31.36
CA ASP A 299 -5.05 11.49 31.83
C ASP A 299 -5.85 12.55 31.05
N ASN A 300 -7.04 12.17 30.57
CA ASN A 300 -8.03 13.07 29.96
C ASN A 300 -8.30 14.26 30.90
N GLY A 301 -7.58 15.36 30.72
CA GLY A 301 -7.70 16.57 31.53
C GLY A 301 -6.41 17.06 32.21
N GLU A 302 -5.29 16.36 32.11
CA GLU A 302 -3.99 16.96 32.45
C GLU A 302 -3.46 17.77 31.27
N ILE A 303 -3.31 19.08 31.50
CA ILE A 303 -2.67 19.99 30.57
C ILE A 303 -1.18 19.65 30.53
N VAL A 304 -0.73 19.02 29.44
CA VAL A 304 0.69 18.95 29.09
C VAL A 304 0.97 20.15 28.19
N GLU A 305 1.68 21.16 28.71
CA GLU A 305 2.12 22.33 27.93
C GLU A 305 1.01 23.09 27.16
N ASP A 306 -0.14 23.36 27.81
CA ASP A 306 -1.29 24.09 27.24
C ASP A 306 -1.95 23.44 26.01
N LYS A 307 -1.77 22.14 25.78
CA LYS A 307 -2.45 21.39 24.71
C LYS A 307 -3.41 20.33 25.26
N GLU A 308 -4.63 20.33 24.75
CA GLU A 308 -5.58 19.24 24.97
C GLU A 308 -5.11 17.98 24.23
N ILE A 309 -5.16 16.84 24.90
CA ILE A 309 -4.86 15.54 24.29
C ILE A 309 -6.00 15.20 23.32
N PRO A 310 -5.71 14.74 22.09
CA PRO A 310 -6.75 14.41 21.13
C PRO A 310 -7.64 13.29 21.65
N LYS A 311 -8.90 13.28 21.22
CA LYS A 311 -9.79 12.14 21.45
C LYS A 311 -9.28 10.92 20.66
N PHE A 312 -9.24 9.75 21.30
CA PHE A 312 -8.90 8.48 20.64
C PHE A 312 -10.13 7.60 20.49
N ASP A 313 -10.42 7.18 19.26
CA ASP A 313 -11.46 6.19 18.95
C ASP A 313 -10.88 5.00 18.17
N PHE A 314 -11.57 3.87 18.25
CA PHE A 314 -11.14 2.61 17.63
C PHE A 314 -12.26 1.99 16.81
N ASP A 315 -12.00 1.77 15.53
CA ASP A 315 -12.94 1.17 14.58
C ASP A 315 -12.36 -0.08 13.92
N THR A 316 -13.23 -1.01 13.55
CA THR A 316 -12.81 -2.20 12.80
C THR A 316 -12.78 -1.91 11.32
N LEU A 317 -11.74 -2.39 10.64
CA LEU A 317 -11.72 -2.44 9.18
C LEU A 317 -12.85 -3.31 8.62
N PRO A 318 -13.35 -3.00 7.40
CA PRO A 318 -14.36 -3.81 6.76
C PRO A 318 -13.82 -5.21 6.48
N SER A 319 -14.64 -6.24 6.74
CA SER A 319 -14.32 -7.61 6.34
C SER A 319 -14.55 -7.78 4.84
N VAL A 320 -13.48 -7.65 4.05
CA VAL A 320 -13.44 -7.98 2.62
C VAL A 320 -12.21 -8.79 2.30
N THR A 321 -12.31 -9.60 1.24
CA THR A 321 -11.19 -10.31 0.63
C THR A 321 -10.79 -9.63 -0.68
N TYR A 322 -9.52 -9.77 -1.03
CA TYR A 322 -8.93 -9.19 -2.23
C TYR A 322 -9.65 -9.59 -3.51
N ASP A 323 -9.96 -10.87 -3.68
CA ASP A 323 -10.65 -11.37 -4.87
C ASP A 323 -12.07 -10.79 -5.01
N ASN A 324 -12.88 -10.82 -3.94
CA ASN A 324 -14.23 -10.29 -3.95
C ASN A 324 -14.25 -8.77 -4.17
N TYR A 325 -13.35 -8.04 -3.51
CA TYR A 325 -13.27 -6.58 -3.65
C TYR A 325 -12.90 -6.19 -5.08
N THR A 326 -11.86 -6.81 -5.64
CA THR A 326 -11.38 -6.49 -6.99
C THR A 326 -12.30 -7.00 -8.10
N GLU A 327 -13.10 -8.04 -7.85
CA GLU A 327 -14.19 -8.43 -8.76
C GLU A 327 -15.28 -7.37 -8.84
N GLY A 328 -15.64 -6.72 -7.71
CA GLY A 328 -16.57 -5.61 -7.69
C GLY A 328 -16.10 -4.43 -8.54
N LEU A 329 -14.83 -4.03 -8.39
CA LEU A 329 -14.23 -2.94 -9.16
C LEU A 329 -14.23 -3.20 -10.67
N ARG A 330 -13.97 -4.44 -11.08
CA ARG A 330 -13.95 -4.84 -12.50
C ARG A 330 -15.35 -4.89 -13.13
N GLY A 331 -16.41 -4.91 -12.31
CA GLY A 331 -17.80 -4.90 -12.77
C GLY A 331 -18.31 -3.53 -13.20
N ASP A 332 -17.73 -2.45 -12.67
CA ASP A 332 -18.18 -1.07 -12.88
C ASP A 332 -17.61 -0.42 -14.16
N ASP A 333 -16.59 -1.02 -14.79
CA ASP A 333 -15.99 -0.57 -16.06
C ASP A 333 -16.89 -0.84 -17.31
N ASN A 334 -18.07 -1.43 -17.13
CA ASN A 334 -19.05 -1.70 -18.20
C ASN A 334 -20.39 -0.94 -18.07
N ALA A 335 -20.48 0.08 -17.21
CA ALA A 335 -21.69 0.88 -17.01
C ALA A 335 -21.68 2.22 -17.77
#